data_AF-A0A0B1RQV5-F1
#
_entry.id   AF-A0A0B1RQV5-F1
#
_cell.length_a   1.000
_cell.length_b   1.000
_cell.length_c   1.000
_cell.angle_alpha   90.00
_cell.angle_beta   90.00
_cell.angle_gamma   90.00
#
_symmetry.space_group_name_H-M   'P 1'
#
loop_
_entity.id
_entity.type
_entity.pdbx_description
1 polymer ?
#
loop_
_entity_poly.entity_id
_entity_poly.type
_entity_poly.pdbx_seq_one_letter_code
_entity_poly.pdbx_strand_id
1 'polypeptide(L)'
;MGTLLTEIVNELKTIPGSEHLMFAVNAKKVKDYYDIVKNPMDLQKIKAKIADNKYELRQEFLLDVKRMLDNSRLYNGDNHVITDAAKKMFELASKRLVEKEQQLMKLEKAINPLLDDNDRVGFGFVLEKIVQACKNIPKSVPFHTRVDAKKVILC
;
A
#
# COMPACT_ATOMS: atom_id res chain seq x y z
N MET A 1 15.24 -3.56 -1.80
CA MET A 1 13.83 -3.87 -1.48
C MET A 1 13.41 -5.22 -2.06
N GLY A 2 13.47 -5.40 -3.38
CA GLY A 2 12.95 -6.61 -4.05
C GLY A 2 13.50 -7.94 -3.53
N THR A 3 14.80 -8.03 -3.18
CA THR A 3 15.39 -9.25 -2.60
C THR A 3 14.74 -9.67 -1.29
N LEU A 4 14.61 -8.74 -0.32
CA LEU A 4 13.98 -9.03 0.97
C LEU A 4 12.50 -9.43 0.81
N LEU A 5 11.77 -8.76 -0.08
CA LEU A 5 10.38 -9.14 -0.36
C LEU A 5 10.29 -10.51 -1.04
N THR A 6 11.24 -10.85 -1.93
CA THR A 6 11.32 -12.16 -2.58
C THR A 6 11.59 -13.27 -1.57
N GLU A 7 12.50 -13.05 -0.61
CA GLU A 7 12.75 -13.98 0.50
C GLU A 7 11.48 -14.25 1.30
N ILE A 8 10.74 -13.19 1.68
CA ILE A 8 9.46 -13.34 2.39
C ILE A 8 8.49 -14.18 1.57
N VAL A 9 8.31 -13.87 0.28
CA VAL A 9 7.42 -14.65 -0.60
C VAL A 9 7.83 -16.12 -0.67
N ASN A 10 9.13 -16.42 -0.71
CA ASN A 10 9.60 -17.80 -0.69
C ASN A 10 9.25 -18.52 0.61
N GLU A 11 9.29 -17.83 1.75
CA GLU A 11 8.82 -18.39 3.02
C GLU A 11 7.29 -18.61 3.02
N LEU A 12 6.51 -17.66 2.48
CA LEU A 12 5.05 -17.79 2.40
C LEU A 12 4.62 -19.06 1.65
N LYS A 13 5.37 -19.43 0.60
CA LYS A 13 5.12 -20.63 -0.20
C LYS A 13 5.34 -21.95 0.53
N THR A 14 5.96 -21.92 1.71
CA THR A 14 6.16 -23.13 2.52
C THR A 14 4.96 -23.42 3.42
N ILE A 15 4.00 -22.49 3.53
CA ILE A 15 2.79 -22.67 4.31
C ILE A 15 1.88 -23.71 3.65
N PRO A 16 1.41 -24.75 4.38
CA PRO A 16 0.43 -25.69 3.86
C PRO A 16 -0.85 -24.99 3.39
N GLY A 17 -1.35 -25.34 2.20
CA GLY A 17 -2.50 -24.69 1.57
C GLY A 17 -2.16 -23.47 0.71
N SER A 18 -0.87 -23.04 0.69
CA SER A 18 -0.43 -21.92 -0.15
C SER A 18 -0.57 -22.19 -1.64
N GLU A 19 -0.63 -23.45 -2.08
CA GLU A 19 -0.85 -23.87 -3.47
C GLU A 19 -2.13 -23.28 -4.07
N HIS A 20 -3.16 -23.05 -3.26
CA HIS A 20 -4.43 -22.44 -3.68
C HIS A 20 -4.34 -20.93 -3.90
N LEU A 21 -3.25 -20.31 -3.44
CA LEU A 21 -3.02 -18.86 -3.45
C LEU A 21 -1.87 -18.46 -4.40
N MET A 22 -1.31 -19.45 -5.10
CA MET A 22 -0.14 -19.29 -5.97
C MET A 22 -0.44 -18.55 -7.27
N PHE A 23 -1.61 -18.80 -7.86
CA PHE A 23 -2.00 -18.32 -9.18
C PHE A 23 -3.40 -17.70 -9.12
N ALA A 24 -3.69 -16.82 -10.08
CA ALA A 24 -5.02 -16.26 -10.25
C ALA A 24 -6.09 -17.36 -10.37
N VAL A 25 -7.25 -17.13 -9.76
CA VAL A 25 -8.38 -18.07 -9.80
C VAL A 25 -8.84 -18.27 -11.24
N ASN A 26 -8.98 -19.52 -11.67
CA ASN A 26 -9.41 -19.80 -13.04
C ASN A 26 -10.91 -19.52 -13.21
N ALA A 27 -11.24 -18.44 -13.93
CA ALA A 27 -12.63 -18.03 -14.21
C ALA A 27 -13.50 -19.11 -14.88
N LYS A 28 -12.91 -20.06 -15.62
CA LYS A 28 -13.66 -21.16 -16.23
C LYS A 28 -14.05 -22.23 -15.20
N LYS A 29 -13.24 -22.41 -14.16
CA LYS A 29 -13.48 -23.38 -13.08
C LYS A 29 -14.34 -22.79 -11.96
N VAL A 30 -14.16 -21.50 -11.67
CA VAL A 30 -14.85 -20.78 -10.60
C VAL A 30 -15.52 -19.56 -11.22
N LYS A 31 -16.76 -19.77 -11.71
CA LYS A 31 -17.41 -18.83 -12.65
C LYS A 31 -17.82 -17.50 -12.01
N ASP A 32 -18.22 -17.52 -10.75
CA ASP A 32 -18.72 -16.38 -9.98
C ASP A 32 -17.62 -15.60 -9.23
N TYR A 33 -16.37 -16.09 -9.26
CA TYR A 33 -15.29 -15.51 -8.45
C TYR A 33 -15.08 -14.02 -8.72
N TYR A 34 -15.03 -13.62 -9.99
CA TYR A 34 -14.77 -12.24 -10.38
C TYR A 34 -16.02 -11.34 -10.31
N ASP A 35 -17.20 -11.93 -10.14
CA ASP A 35 -18.41 -11.18 -9.81
C ASP A 35 -18.41 -10.75 -8.34
N ILE A 36 -17.77 -11.53 -7.46
CA ILE A 36 -17.67 -11.25 -6.03
C ILE A 36 -16.37 -10.48 -5.71
N VAL A 37 -15.22 -10.98 -6.17
CA VAL A 37 -13.89 -10.44 -5.87
C VAL A 37 -13.46 -9.42 -6.92
N LYS A 38 -13.50 -8.14 -6.54
CA LYS A 38 -13.23 -7.01 -7.46
C LYS A 38 -11.75 -6.71 -7.67
N ASN A 39 -10.90 -7.01 -6.70
CA ASN A 39 -9.47 -6.71 -6.74
C ASN A 39 -8.65 -8.00 -6.52
N PRO A 40 -8.59 -8.91 -7.51
CA PRO A 40 -7.90 -10.18 -7.37
C PRO A 40 -6.39 -9.98 -7.14
N MET A 41 -5.85 -10.79 -6.24
CA MET A 41 -4.43 -10.84 -5.88
C MET A 41 -4.02 -12.28 -5.59
N ASP A 42 -2.79 -12.63 -5.95
CA ASP A 42 -2.18 -13.95 -5.81
C ASP A 42 -0.65 -13.80 -5.73
N LEU A 43 0.04 -14.84 -5.28
CA LEU A 43 1.51 -14.78 -5.13
C LEU A 43 2.24 -14.56 -6.45
N GLN A 44 1.76 -15.08 -7.58
CA GLN A 44 2.40 -14.85 -8.88
C GLN A 44 2.36 -13.36 -9.24
N LYS A 45 1.22 -12.70 -9.04
CA LYS A 45 1.07 -11.26 -9.25
C LYS A 45 1.94 -10.43 -8.31
N ILE A 46 2.04 -10.81 -7.03
CA ILE A 46 2.96 -10.18 -6.07
C ILE A 46 4.42 -10.34 -6.53
N LYS A 47 4.82 -11.54 -6.97
CA LYS A 47 6.17 -11.78 -7.50
C LYS A 47 6.47 -10.93 -8.74
N ALA A 48 5.51 -10.79 -9.65
CA ALA A 48 5.65 -9.92 -10.82
C ALA A 48 5.83 -8.45 -10.39
N LYS A 49 5.02 -7.97 -9.43
CA LYS A 49 5.16 -6.63 -8.87
C LYS A 49 6.52 -6.40 -8.19
N ILE A 50 7.08 -7.41 -7.52
CA ILE A 50 8.45 -7.34 -6.98
C ILE A 50 9.48 -7.21 -8.10
N ALA A 51 9.39 -8.04 -9.15
CA ALA A 51 10.33 -8.00 -10.27
C ALA A 51 10.28 -6.67 -11.03
N ASP A 52 9.10 -6.07 -11.12
CA ASP A 52 8.87 -4.78 -11.76
C ASP A 52 9.13 -3.57 -10.84
N ASN A 53 9.71 -3.79 -9.65
CA ASN A 53 10.00 -2.78 -8.63
C ASN A 53 8.78 -1.91 -8.25
N LYS A 54 7.59 -2.50 -8.17
CA LYS A 54 6.32 -1.80 -7.87
C LYS A 54 6.03 -1.60 -6.39
N TYR A 55 6.97 -1.95 -5.51
CA TYR A 55 6.86 -1.76 -4.08
C TYR A 55 7.97 -0.84 -3.63
N GLU A 56 7.64 0.43 -3.44
CA GLU A 56 8.55 1.44 -2.88
C GLU A 56 8.55 1.36 -1.36
N LEU A 57 7.38 1.04 -0.78
CA LEU A 57 7.18 0.87 0.65
C LEU A 57 6.84 -0.57 1.00
N ARG A 58 7.39 -1.09 2.12
CA ARG A 58 7.04 -2.43 2.61
C ARG A 58 5.55 -2.61 2.89
N GLN A 59 4.87 -1.51 3.23
CA GLN A 59 3.44 -1.49 3.49
C GLN A 59 2.62 -1.80 2.23
N GLU A 60 3.07 -1.40 1.04
CA GLU A 60 2.37 -1.69 -0.21
C GLU A 60 2.37 -3.20 -0.52
N PHE A 61 3.51 -3.86 -0.25
CA PHE A 61 3.62 -5.31 -0.31
C PHE A 61 2.66 -5.97 0.70
N LEU A 62 2.66 -5.51 1.96
CA LEU A 62 1.79 -6.07 2.99
C LEU A 62 0.30 -5.91 2.66
N LEU A 63 -0.09 -4.78 2.06
CA LEU A 63 -1.46 -4.53 1.60
C LEU A 63 -1.91 -5.51 0.52
N ASP A 64 -1.01 -5.95 -0.37
CA ASP A 64 -1.35 -6.97 -1.36
C ASP A 64 -1.47 -8.37 -0.73
N VAL A 65 -0.62 -8.72 0.25
CA VAL A 65 -0.76 -9.97 1.01
C VAL A 65 -2.07 -9.96 1.82
N LYS A 66 -2.40 -8.83 2.46
CA LYS A 66 -3.68 -8.61 3.14
C LYS A 66 -4.86 -8.79 2.18
N ARG A 67 -4.74 -8.27 0.95
CA ARG A 67 -5.80 -8.40 -0.07
C ARG A 67 -6.07 -9.85 -0.44
N MET A 68 -5.06 -10.72 -0.47
CA MET A 68 -5.27 -12.16 -0.65
C MET A 68 -6.12 -12.75 0.48
N LEU A 69 -5.83 -12.39 1.74
CA LEU A 69 -6.62 -12.80 2.90
C LEU A 69 -8.05 -12.26 2.82
N ASP A 70 -8.22 -10.97 2.58
CA ASP A 70 -9.55 -10.33 2.54
C ASP A 70 -10.41 -10.87 1.39
N ASN A 71 -9.81 -11.14 0.22
CA ASN A 71 -10.50 -11.80 -0.90
C ASN A 71 -10.89 -13.24 -0.56
N SER A 72 -10.01 -13.99 0.12
CA SER A 72 -10.30 -15.36 0.53
C SER A 72 -11.43 -15.42 1.55
N ARG A 73 -11.45 -14.48 2.53
CA ARG A 73 -12.55 -14.33 3.48
C ARG A 73 -13.87 -14.02 2.79
N LEU A 74 -13.85 -13.05 1.87
CA LEU A 74 -15.05 -12.63 1.14
C LEU A 74 -15.66 -13.78 0.33
N TYR A 75 -14.83 -14.56 -0.35
CA TYR A 75 -15.32 -15.61 -1.25
C TYR A 75 -15.55 -16.95 -0.54
N ASN A 76 -14.60 -17.39 0.30
CA ASN A 76 -14.62 -18.72 0.93
C ASN A 76 -15.22 -18.73 2.36
N GLY A 77 -15.25 -17.57 3.03
CA GLY A 77 -15.60 -17.45 4.46
C GLY A 77 -14.41 -17.58 5.41
N ASP A 78 -14.59 -17.08 6.64
CA ASP A 78 -13.51 -16.95 7.64
C ASP A 78 -12.90 -18.28 8.10
N ASN A 79 -13.73 -19.34 8.19
CA ASN A 79 -13.32 -20.65 8.71
C ASN A 79 -12.85 -21.63 7.62
N HIS A 80 -12.74 -21.17 6.37
CA HIS A 80 -12.35 -22.03 5.25
C HIS A 80 -10.84 -22.30 5.25
N VAL A 81 -10.42 -23.50 4.83
CA VAL A 81 -9.00 -23.93 4.85
C VAL A 81 -8.08 -23.01 4.02
N ILE A 82 -8.57 -22.50 2.88
CA ILE A 82 -7.82 -21.53 2.06
C ILE A 82 -7.69 -20.18 2.79
N THR A 83 -8.72 -19.77 3.53
CA THR A 83 -8.69 -18.55 4.35
C THR A 83 -7.72 -18.68 5.51
N ASP A 84 -7.65 -19.84 6.15
CA ASP A 84 -6.66 -20.12 7.20
C ASP A 84 -5.22 -20.08 6.66
N ALA A 85 -4.96 -20.67 5.48
CA ALA A 85 -3.67 -20.56 4.82
C ALA A 85 -3.30 -19.10 4.49
N ALA A 86 -4.25 -18.32 3.93
CA ALA A 86 -4.05 -16.91 3.63
C ALA A 86 -3.78 -16.07 4.90
N LYS A 87 -4.44 -16.41 6.01
CA LYS A 87 -4.24 -15.77 7.31
C LYS A 87 -2.83 -16.03 7.84
N LYS A 88 -2.37 -17.28 7.82
CA LYS A 88 -1.00 -17.66 8.18
C LYS A 88 0.04 -16.95 7.31
N MET A 89 -0.23 -16.80 6.01
CA MET A 89 0.64 -16.05 5.11
C MET A 89 0.74 -14.57 5.49
N PHE A 90 -0.40 -13.94 5.79
CA PHE A 90 -0.43 -12.54 6.24
C PHE A 90 0.30 -12.34 7.57
N GLU A 91 0.10 -13.24 8.55
CA GLU A 91 0.78 -13.20 9.84
C GLU A 91 2.30 -13.38 9.70
N LEU A 92 2.74 -14.36 8.89
CA LEU A 92 4.16 -14.57 8.61
C LEU A 92 4.78 -13.38 7.88
N ALA A 93 4.11 -12.83 6.85
CA ALA A 93 4.58 -11.63 6.16
C ALA A 93 4.74 -10.46 7.12
N SER A 94 3.71 -10.19 7.94
CA SER A 94 3.73 -9.13 8.95
C SER A 94 4.91 -9.29 9.91
N LYS A 95 5.09 -10.50 10.45
CA LYS A 95 6.21 -10.83 11.34
C LYS A 95 7.57 -10.57 10.69
N ARG A 96 7.75 -11.01 9.44
CA ARG A 96 9.02 -10.84 8.71
C ARG A 96 9.33 -9.38 8.39
N LEU A 97 8.31 -8.57 8.11
CA LEU A 97 8.49 -7.14 7.89
C LEU A 97 8.94 -6.41 9.17
N VAL A 98 8.43 -6.82 10.34
CA VAL A 98 8.91 -6.31 11.64
C VAL A 98 10.34 -6.76 11.90
N GLU A 99 10.66 -8.05 11.72
CA GLU A 99 12.02 -8.57 11.93
C GLU A 99 13.07 -7.91 11.01
N LYS A 100 12.66 -7.50 9.79
CA LYS A 100 13.53 -6.84 8.80
C LYS A 100 13.35 -5.32 8.77
N GLU A 101 12.65 -4.73 9.74
CA GLU A 101 12.22 -3.33 9.71
C GLU A 101 13.36 -2.35 9.44
N GLN A 102 14.47 -2.48 10.17
CA GLN A 102 15.63 -1.60 10.03
C GLN A 102 16.27 -1.68 8.63
N GLN A 103 16.28 -2.86 8.00
CA GLN A 103 16.80 -3.01 6.64
C GLN A 103 15.85 -2.42 5.62
N LEU A 104 14.54 -2.65 5.79
CA LEU A 104 13.50 -2.14 4.90
C LEU A 104 13.42 -0.61 4.97
N MET A 105 13.43 -0.01 6.16
CA MET A 105 13.47 1.45 6.32
C MET A 105 14.66 2.10 5.60
N LYS A 106 15.86 1.50 5.69
CA LYS A 106 17.04 1.99 4.97
C LYS A 106 16.84 1.93 3.45
N LEU A 107 16.22 0.86 2.96
CA LEU A 107 15.94 0.69 1.53
C LEU A 107 14.84 1.63 1.04
N GLU A 108 13.79 1.85 1.83
CA GLU A 108 12.72 2.81 1.55
C GLU A 108 13.29 4.22 1.43
N LYS A 109 14.09 4.65 2.41
CA LYS A 109 14.79 5.96 2.36
C LYS A 109 15.73 6.08 1.16
N ALA A 110 16.36 4.98 0.72
CA ALA A 110 17.19 5.01 -0.47
C ALA A 110 16.36 5.12 -1.78
N ILE A 111 15.16 4.55 -1.82
CA ILE A 111 14.24 4.63 -2.97
C ILE A 111 13.61 6.03 -3.05
N ASN A 112 13.14 6.54 -1.92
CA ASN A 112 12.57 7.87 -1.81
C ASN A 112 13.16 8.57 -0.57
N PRO A 113 14.20 9.40 -0.77
CA PRO A 113 14.89 10.11 0.32
C PRO A 113 14.02 11.07 1.12
N LEU A 114 12.83 11.42 0.60
CA LEU A 114 11.85 12.26 1.28
C LEU A 114 10.88 11.47 2.17
N LEU A 115 11.08 10.16 2.30
CA LEU A 115 10.42 9.33 3.31
C LEU A 115 11.07 9.59 4.67
N ASP A 116 10.62 10.67 5.31
CA ASP A 116 10.79 10.85 6.75
C ASP A 116 9.44 10.98 7.45
N ASP A 117 9.31 10.25 8.56
CA ASP A 117 8.09 10.13 9.36
C ASP A 117 7.74 11.45 10.09
N ASN A 118 8.66 12.43 10.14
CA ASN A 118 8.46 13.73 10.78
C ASN A 118 8.54 14.92 9.82
N ASP A 119 9.26 14.83 8.70
CA ASP A 119 9.49 16.00 7.84
C ASP A 119 8.30 16.40 6.96
N ARG A 120 7.39 15.50 6.57
CA ARG A 120 6.17 15.94 5.84
C ARG A 120 5.25 16.78 6.73
N VAL A 121 5.12 16.40 8.00
CA VAL A 121 4.36 17.17 9.00
C VAL A 121 5.14 18.40 9.43
N GLY A 122 6.46 18.28 9.65
CA GLY A 122 7.33 19.39 10.02
C GLY A 122 7.44 20.46 8.93
N PHE A 123 7.66 20.07 7.68
CA PHE A 123 7.66 20.97 6.54
C PHE A 123 6.26 21.53 6.27
N GLY A 124 5.21 20.72 6.40
CA GLY A 124 3.82 21.18 6.36
C GLY A 124 3.55 22.29 7.39
N PHE A 125 3.98 22.08 8.64
CA PHE A 125 3.86 23.04 9.73
C PHE A 125 4.70 24.31 9.50
N VAL A 126 5.91 24.18 8.94
CA VAL A 126 6.74 25.32 8.53
C VAL A 126 6.06 26.12 7.41
N LEU A 127 5.52 25.44 6.40
CA LEU A 127 4.78 26.07 5.31
C LEU A 127 3.50 26.74 5.81
N GLU A 128 2.76 26.12 6.73
CA GLU A 128 1.58 26.73 7.36
C GLU A 128 1.94 28.01 8.10
N LYS A 129 3.06 28.03 8.84
CA LYS A 129 3.56 29.25 9.48
C LYS A 129 3.91 30.34 8.48
N ILE A 130 4.55 29.99 7.37
CA ILE A 130 4.88 30.94 6.28
C ILE A 130 3.59 31.48 5.66
N VAL A 131 2.64 30.61 5.31
CA VAL A 131 1.34 31.01 4.76
C VAL A 131 0.59 31.91 5.73
N GLN A 132 0.62 31.63 7.03
CA GLN A 132 -0.01 32.48 8.05
C GLN A 132 0.68 33.85 8.14
N ALA A 133 2.01 33.90 8.05
CA ALA A 133 2.74 35.18 7.99
C ALA A 133 2.36 35.98 6.73
N CYS A 134 2.24 35.32 5.57
CA CYS A 134 1.75 35.95 4.34
C CYS A 134 0.32 36.49 4.50
N LYS A 135 -0.56 35.77 5.22
CA LYS A 135 -1.93 36.22 5.49
C LYS A 135 -2.02 37.46 6.38
N ASN A 136 -1.01 37.69 7.21
CA ASN A 136 -0.96 38.86 8.10
C ASN A 136 -0.45 40.13 7.39
N ILE A 137 -0.01 40.05 6.13
CA ILE A 137 0.41 41.23 5.36
C ILE A 137 -0.81 42.12 5.07
N PRO A 138 -0.77 43.43 5.34
CA PRO A 138 -1.86 44.34 5.04
C PRO A 138 -2.28 44.27 3.57
N LYS A 139 -3.60 44.29 3.33
CA LYS A 139 -4.21 44.16 1.98
C LYS A 139 -3.95 42.82 1.26
N SER A 140 -3.44 41.79 1.95
CA SER A 140 -3.24 40.46 1.34
C SER A 140 -4.51 39.63 1.20
N VAL A 141 -5.62 40.02 1.85
CA VAL A 141 -6.90 39.29 1.88
C VAL A 141 -7.40 38.81 0.51
N PRO A 142 -7.31 39.60 -0.59
CA PRO A 142 -7.73 39.16 -1.92
C PRO A 142 -6.98 37.91 -2.44
N PHE A 143 -5.79 37.61 -1.90
CA PHE A 143 -4.96 36.47 -2.29
C PHE A 143 -5.13 35.23 -1.40
N HIS A 144 -5.96 35.29 -0.35
CA HIS A 144 -6.12 34.17 0.60
C HIS A 144 -7.02 33.06 0.05
N THR A 145 -7.80 33.36 -0.97
CA THR A 145 -8.76 32.45 -1.59
C THR A 145 -8.66 32.56 -3.10
N ARG A 146 -9.20 31.58 -3.82
CA ARG A 146 -9.24 31.60 -5.28
C ARG A 146 -10.06 32.80 -5.74
N VAL A 147 -9.53 33.56 -6.70
CA VAL A 147 -10.25 34.68 -7.31
C VAL A 147 -11.54 34.18 -7.93
N ASP A 148 -12.67 34.74 -7.49
CA ASP A 148 -13.97 34.53 -8.12
C ASP A 148 -14.03 35.35 -9.41
N ALA A 149 -13.87 34.68 -10.55
CA ALA A 149 -13.88 35.30 -11.87
C ALA A 149 -15.17 36.11 -12.16
N LYS A 150 -16.26 35.87 -11.42
CA LYS A 150 -17.53 36.61 -11.59
C LYS A 150 -17.58 37.93 -10.81
N LYS A 151 -16.66 38.16 -9.87
CA LYS A 151 -16.62 39.36 -9.01
C LYS A 151 -15.49 40.33 -9.35
N VAL A 152 -14.59 39.97 -10.27
CA VAL A 152 -13.55 40.88 -10.77
C VAL A 152 -14.21 41.86 -11.73
N ILE A 153 -14.82 42.90 -11.18
CA ILE A 153 -15.14 44.10 -11.93
C ILE A 153 -13.79 44.82 -12.14
N LEU A 154 -13.30 44.77 -13.38
CA LEU A 154 -12.20 45.61 -13.84
C LEU A 154 -12.63 47.07 -13.66
N CYS A 155 -12.06 47.74 -12.66
CA CYS A 155 -11.94 49.19 -12.63
C CYS A 155 -10.55 49.56 -13.15
#